data_AF-A0A9P4HTK4-F1
#
_entry.id   AF-A0A9P4HTK4-F1
#
_cell.length_a   1.000
_cell.length_b   1.000
_cell.length_c   1.000
_cell.angle_alpha   90.00
_cell.angle_beta   90.00
_cell.angle_gamma   90.00
#
_symmetry.space_group_name_H-M   'P 1'
#
loop_
_entity.id
_entity.type
_entity.pdbx_description
1 polymer ?
#
loop_
_entity_poly.entity_id
_entity_poly.type
_entity_poly.pdbx_seq_one_letter_code
_entity_poly.pdbx_strand_id
1 'polypeptide(L)' 'MAPQTLYPRTTVKKIIKAHTNRPLSKNVDILIYLDYMLFMQELVREASIASKQAGEKEISARSVRRVSAKALAKFKG' A
#
# COMPACT_ATOMS: atom_id res chain seq x y z
N MET A 1 -18.28 20.43 -10.49
CA MET A 1 -17.06 19.61 -10.48
C MET A 1 -17.09 18.70 -9.27
N ALA A 2 -16.89 17.39 -9.43
CA ALA A 2 -16.70 16.52 -8.27
C ALA A 2 -15.41 16.97 -7.53
N PRO A 3 -15.42 17.07 -6.20
CA PRO A 3 -14.22 17.45 -5.46
C PRO A 3 -13.09 16.46 -5.78
N GLN A 4 -11.97 16.97 -6.29
CA GLN A 4 -10.78 16.17 -6.57
C GLN A 4 -10.14 15.79 -5.25
N THR A 5 -10.51 14.63 -4.72
CA THR A 5 -9.94 14.12 -3.48
C THR A 5 -8.52 13.61 -3.75
N LEU A 6 -7.58 13.86 -2.83
CA LEU A 6 -6.18 13.39 -2.88
C LEU A 6 -6.01 11.89 -3.19
N TYR A 7 -7.02 11.08 -2.91
CA TYR A 7 -7.04 9.64 -3.16
C TYR A 7 -8.46 9.17 -3.49
N PRO A 8 -8.61 8.02 -4.19
CA PRO A 8 -9.91 7.56 -4.67
C PRO A 8 -10.76 6.92 -3.56
N ARG A 9 -11.46 7.76 -2.78
CA ARG A 9 -12.28 7.32 -1.62
C ARG A 9 -13.29 6.23 -1.95
N THR A 10 -13.98 6.34 -3.09
CA THR A 10 -14.98 5.36 -3.52
C THR A 10 -14.38 3.97 -3.74
N THR A 11 -13.21 3.90 -4.39
CA THR A 11 -12.52 2.64 -4.65
C THR A 11 -12.03 2.01 -3.35
N VAL A 12 -11.41 2.80 -2.47
CA VAL A 12 -10.95 2.34 -1.15
C VAL A 12 -12.10 1.74 -0.35
N LYS A 13 -13.23 2.45 -0.26
CA LYS A 13 -14.42 1.94 0.44
C LYS A 13 -14.97 0.65 -0.16
N LYS A 14 -15.00 0.53 -1.50
CA LYS A 14 -15.45 -0.71 -2.18
C LYS A 14 -14.55 -1.90 -1.85
N ILE A 15 -13.23 -1.71 -1.90
CA ILE A 15 -12.24 -2.76 -1.57
C ILE A 15 -12.43 -3.20 -0.10
N ILE A 16 -12.46 -2.25 0.84
CA ILE A 16 -12.61 -2.58 2.26
C ILE A 16 -13.93 -3.31 2.52
N LYS A 17 -15.05 -2.85 1.93
CA LYS A 17 -16.35 -3.50 2.09
C LYS A 17 -16.32 -4.94 1.56
N ALA A 18 -15.68 -5.18 0.42
CA ALA A 18 -15.57 -6.51 -0.18
C ALA A 18 -14.75 -7.49 0.68
N HIS A 19 -13.74 -7.01 1.42
CA HIS A 19 -12.88 -7.86 2.25
C HIS A 19 -13.32 -7.99 3.70
N THR A 20 -14.08 -7.03 4.24
CA THR A 20 -14.48 -7.02 5.66
C THR A 20 -15.94 -7.37 5.88
N ASN A 21 -16.81 -7.18 4.87
CA ASN A 21 -18.28 -7.23 5.00
C ASN A 21 -18.83 -6.38 6.16
N ARG A 22 -18.14 -5.28 6.51
CA ARG A 22 -18.54 -4.37 7.60
C ARG A 22 -18.83 -2.96 7.09
N PRO A 23 -19.75 -2.23 7.73
CA PRO A 23 -19.94 -0.81 7.46
C PRO A 23 -18.70 -0.03 7.93
N LEU A 24 -18.37 1.04 7.19
CA LEU A 24 -17.29 1.96 7.54
C LEU A 24 -17.85 3.22 8.16
N SER A 25 -17.34 3.58 9.34
CA SER A 25 -17.62 4.87 9.97
C SER A 25 -17.03 6.03 9.15
N LYS A 26 -17.51 7.24 9.41
CA LYS A 26 -17.07 8.46 8.72
C LYS A 26 -15.54 8.60 8.82
N ASN A 27 -14.89 8.81 7.69
CA ASN A 27 -13.44 9.07 7.57
C ASN A 27 -12.49 7.94 7.99
N VAL A 28 -12.99 6.74 8.32
CA VAL A 28 -12.10 5.58 8.57
C VAL A 28 -11.31 5.18 7.31
N ASP A 29 -11.91 5.40 6.14
CA ASP A 29 -11.25 5.17 4.84
C ASP A 29 -9.99 6.03 4.65
N ILE A 30 -9.92 7.20 5.30
CA ILE A 30 -8.74 8.08 5.25
C ILE A 30 -7.57 7.44 6.00
N LEU A 31 -7.83 6.92 7.20
CA LEU A 31 -6.82 6.30 8.05
C LEU A 31 -6.29 4.99 7.43
N ILE A 32 -7.20 4.18 6.87
CA ILE A 32 -6.80 2.96 6.15
C ILE A 32 -5.95 3.29 4.92
N TYR A 33 -6.30 4.36 4.19
CA TYR A 33 -5.49 4.79 3.05
C TYR A 33 -4.12 5.33 3.48
N LEU A 34 -4.03 6.04 4.60
CA LEU A 34 -2.75 6.48 5.16
C LEU A 34 -1.87 5.29 5.53
N ASP A 35 -2.42 4.28 6.19
CA ASP A 35 -1.69 3.05 6.52
C ASP A 35 -1.19 2.32 5.25
N TYR A 36 -2.02 2.24 4.22
CA TYR A 36 -1.61 1.74 2.90
C TYR A 36 -0.47 2.56 2.27
N MET A 37 -0.48 3.89 2.39
CA MET A 37 0.61 4.74 1.90
C MET A 37 1.92 4.51 2.67
N LEU A 38 1.84 4.33 3.99
CA LEU A 38 3.00 3.98 4.81
C LEU A 38 3.57 2.60 4.41
N PHE A 39 2.68 1.63 4.16
CA PHE A 39 3.06 0.32 3.62
C PHE A 39 3.77 0.46 2.26
N MET A 40 3.22 1.24 1.33
CA MET A 40 3.82 1.43 -0.01
C MET A 40 5.18 2.12 0.08
N GLN A 41 5.33 3.11 0.96
CA GLN A 41 6.62 3.77 1.18
C GLN A 41 7.69 2.79 1.68
N GLU A 42 7.34 1.94 2.64
CA GLU A 42 8.26 0.91 3.16
C GLU A 42 8.59 -0.14 2.09
N LEU A 43 7.58 -0.63 1.36
CA LEU A 43 7.76 -1.63 0.31
C LEU A 43 8.71 -1.13 -0.78
N VAL A 44 8.52 0.11 -1.26
CA VAL A 44 9.37 0.72 -2.28
C VAL A 44 10.78 0.98 -1.75
N ARG A 45 10.92 1.41 -0.49
CA ARG A 45 12.22 1.60 0.15
C ARG A 45 13.02 0.30 0.20
N GLU A 46 12.41 -0.77 0.73
CA GLU A 46 13.07 -2.08 0.81
C GLU A 46 13.37 -2.66 -0.58
N ALA A 47 12.46 -2.51 -1.54
CA ALA A 47 12.68 -2.96 -2.92
C ALA A 47 13.85 -2.20 -3.57
N SER A 48 13.97 -0.89 -3.35
CA SER A 48 15.09 -0.08 -3.84
C SER A 48 16.43 -0.55 -3.26
N ILE A 49 16.47 -0.89 -1.95
CA ILE A 49 17.67 -1.44 -1.31
C ILE A 49 18.02 -2.80 -1.93
N ALA A 50 17.04 -3.70 -2.07
CA ALA A 50 17.25 -5.03 -2.64
C ALA A 50 17.71 -4.98 -4.12
N SER A 51 17.17 -4.03 -4.89
CA SER A 51 17.54 -3.79 -6.29
C SER A 51 18.98 -3.28 -6.41
N LYS A 52 19.38 -2.32 -5.57
CA LYS A 52 20.77 -1.83 -5.49
C LYS A 52 21.76 -2.92 -5.11
N GLN A 53 21.42 -3.77 -4.14
CA GLN A 53 22.25 -4.92 -3.74
C GLN A 53 22.41 -5.96 -4.85
N ALA A 54 21.43 -6.07 -5.75
CA ALA A 54 21.47 -6.94 -6.91
C ALA A 54 22.21 -6.33 -8.12
N GLY A 55 22.67 -5.08 -8.02
CA GLY A 55 23.32 -4.37 -9.14
C GLY A 55 22.35 -3.90 -10.23
N GLU A 56 21.05 -3.84 -9.92
CA GLU A 56 20.02 -3.37 -10.86
C GLU A 56 19.97 -1.83 -10.88
N LYS A 57 19.75 -1.25 -12.07
CA LYS A 57 19.66 0.21 -12.26
C LYS A 57 18.31 0.78 -11.82
N GLU A 58 17.26 -0.03 -11.86
CA GLU A 58 15.88 0.34 -11.55
C GLU A 58 15.20 -0.75 -10.72
N ILE A 59 14.14 -0.37 -9.99
CA ILE A 59 13.36 -1.30 -9.18
C ILE A 59 12.73 -2.36 -10.10
N SER A 60 13.26 -3.58 -10.03
CA SER A 60 12.71 -4.70 -10.78
C SER A 60 11.51 -5.35 -10.07
N ALA A 61 10.67 -6.06 -10.84
CA ALA A 61 9.64 -6.92 -10.27
C ALA A 61 10.22 -8.00 -9.32
N ARG A 62 11.47 -8.43 -9.55
CA ARG A 62 12.16 -9.43 -8.71
C ARG A 62 12.47 -8.87 -7.33
N SER A 63 12.99 -7.64 -7.25
CA SER A 63 13.27 -6.98 -5.97
C SER A 63 12.00 -6.75 -5.16
N VAL A 64 10.91 -6.31 -5.79
CA VAL A 64 9.60 -6.15 -5.14
C VAL A 64 9.08 -7.47 -4.58
N ARG A 65 9.06 -8.55 -5.39
CA ARG A 65 8.61 -9.88 -4.94
C ARG A 65 9.43 -10.40 -3.76
N ARG A 66 10.75 -10.16 -3.78
CA ARG A 66 11.65 -10.56 -2.69
C ARG A 66 11.29 -9.91 -1.36
N VAL A 67 10.95 -8.61 -1.36
CA VAL A 67 10.68 -7.87 -0.12
C VAL A 67 9.22 -7.93 0.32
N SER A 68 8.29 -8.31 -0.58
CA SER A 68 6.84 -8.28 -0.36
C SER A 68 6.41 -9.05 0.90
N ALA A 69 6.90 -10.28 1.09
CA ALA A 69 6.52 -11.10 2.25
C ALA A 69 6.93 -10.47 3.58
N LYS A 70 8.14 -9.88 3.63
CA LYS A 70 8.65 -9.19 4.83
C LYS A 70 7.87 -7.90 5.10
N ALA A 71 7.60 -7.11 4.07
CA ALA A 71 6.80 -5.89 4.20
C ALA A 71 5.38 -6.21 4.71
N LEU A 72 4.71 -7.21 4.13
CA LEU A 72 3.38 -7.64 4.57
C LEU A 72 3.40 -8.14 6.02
N ALA A 73 4.43 -8.88 6.44
CA ALA A 73 4.55 -9.35 7.81
C ALA A 73 4.69 -8.20 8.82
N LYS A 74 5.38 -7.12 8.45
CA LYS A 74 5.55 -5.93 9.30
C LYS A 74 4.25 -5.16 9.52
N PHE A 75 3.34 -5.18 8.56
CA PHE A 75 2.06 -4.45 8.60
C PHE A 75 0.86 -5.34 8.98
N LYS A 76 1.09 -6.54 9.55
CA LYS A 76 0.01 -7.49 9.82
C LYS A 76 -0.97 -7.10 10.94
N GLY A 77 -0.65 -6.10 11.77
CA GLY A 77 -1.47 -5.67 12.90
C GLY A 77 -1.43 -6.65 14.06
#